data_AF-K0NQM1-F1
#
_entry.id   AF-K0NQM1-F1
#
_cell.length_a   1.000
_cell.length_b   1.000
_cell.length_c   1.000
_cell.angle_alpha   90.00
_cell.angle_beta   90.00
_cell.angle_gamma   90.00
#
_symmetry.space_group_name_H-M   'P 1'
#
loop_
_entity.id
_entity.type
_entity.pdbx_description
1 polymer ?
#
loop_
_entity_poly.entity_id
_entity_poly.type
_entity_poly.pdbx_seq_one_letter_code
_entity_poly.pdbx_strand_id
1 'polypeptide(L)'
;MTKKGINTPSSFPSLRAVVRHLDQAGFKVSKSKISRDKGKNLIRVNDDGTVPETEVRAYAANLERKEGSIEDLSDIHARKTSREVESLNLKIEKQRFELERDQGKYLPRKDFEAELAARAVILETGLKHSFKTNVGEWIALVGGKPEKAPDFLQALHSSLEAELNSYATTRTFQVMFEEE
;
A
#
# COMPACT_ATOMS: atom_id res chain seq x y z
N MET A 1 0.29 -24.73 1.49
CA MET A 1 1.61 -24.08 1.46
C MET A 1 2.65 -25.09 1.91
N THR A 2 3.21 -25.85 0.97
CA THR A 2 4.11 -26.95 1.28
C THR A 2 5.55 -26.41 1.31
N LYS A 3 6.16 -26.36 2.49
CA LYS A 3 7.59 -26.10 2.64
C LYS A 3 8.33 -27.17 1.83
N LYS A 4 8.90 -26.78 0.69
CA LYS A 4 9.77 -27.64 -0.12
C LYS A 4 11.07 -27.79 0.66
N GLY A 5 11.11 -28.81 1.53
CA GLY A 5 12.34 -29.21 2.21
C GLY A 5 13.41 -29.43 1.14
N ILE A 6 14.55 -28.77 1.30
CA ILE A 6 15.74 -29.06 0.50
C ILE A 6 16.08 -30.51 0.83
N ASN A 7 15.81 -31.42 -0.11
CA ASN A 7 16.08 -32.84 0.04
C ASN A 7 17.61 -33.02 -0.01
N THR A 8 18.26 -32.92 1.14
CA THR A 8 19.71 -33.10 1.25
C THR A 8 19.99 -34.60 1.08
N PRO A 9 20.81 -35.00 0.08
CA PRO A 9 21.12 -36.41 -0.12
C PRO A 9 21.92 -36.94 1.08
N SER A 10 21.52 -38.10 1.63
CA SER A 10 22.18 -38.73 2.78
C SER A 10 23.67 -39.04 2.55
N SER A 11 24.09 -39.13 1.28
CA SER A 11 25.48 -39.25 0.86
C SER A 11 25.70 -38.67 -0.55
N PHE A 12 26.93 -38.28 -0.83
CA PHE A 12 27.36 -37.83 -2.15
C PHE A 12 27.96 -39.01 -2.94
N PRO A 13 27.67 -39.11 -4.24
CA PRO A 13 28.08 -40.28 -5.05
C PRO A 13 29.58 -40.31 -5.37
N SER A 14 30.31 -39.20 -5.21
CA SER A 14 31.76 -39.14 -5.42
C SER A 14 32.36 -37.86 -4.87
N LEU A 15 33.68 -37.83 -4.65
CA LEU A 15 34.42 -36.61 -4.31
C LEU A 15 34.24 -35.49 -5.33
N ARG A 16 34.02 -35.82 -6.61
CA ARG A 16 33.72 -34.82 -7.65
C ARG A 16 32.36 -34.15 -7.41
N ALA A 17 31.37 -34.90 -6.94
CA ALA A 17 30.08 -34.35 -6.56
C ALA A 17 30.18 -33.45 -5.32
N VAL A 18 31.04 -33.83 -4.36
CA VAL A 18 31.36 -33.03 -3.17
C VAL A 18 32.01 -31.69 -3.56
N VAL A 19 33.03 -31.70 -4.43
CA VAL A 19 33.68 -30.46 -4.90
C VAL A 19 32.67 -29.53 -5.56
N ARG A 20 31.80 -30.04 -6.44
CA ARG A 20 30.78 -29.22 -7.09
C ARG A 20 29.81 -28.60 -6.09
N HIS A 21 29.38 -29.37 -5.08
CA HIS A 21 28.47 -28.90 -4.05
C HIS A 21 29.11 -27.80 -3.19
N LEU A 22 30.34 -28.01 -2.73
CA LEU A 22 31.08 -27.04 -1.91
C LEU A 22 31.48 -25.78 -2.70
N ASP A 23 31.82 -25.93 -3.98
CA ASP A 23 32.15 -24.82 -4.88
C ASP A 23 30.94 -23.91 -5.14
N GLN A 24 29.75 -24.52 -5.32
CA GLN A 24 28.46 -23.81 -5.42
C GLN A 24 28.03 -23.16 -4.10
N ALA A 25 28.39 -23.77 -2.96
CA ALA A 25 28.15 -23.22 -1.62
C ALA A 25 29.17 -22.13 -1.22
N GLY A 26 30.09 -21.74 -2.12
CA GLY A 26 31.03 -20.65 -1.90
C GLY A 26 32.30 -21.03 -1.15
N PHE A 27 32.60 -22.32 -0.98
CA PHE A 27 33.85 -22.78 -0.38
C PHE A 27 34.97 -22.86 -1.43
N LYS A 28 36.20 -22.57 -0.98
CA LYS A 28 37.40 -22.63 -1.80
C LYS A 28 37.94 -24.07 -1.83
N VAL A 29 37.45 -24.86 -2.77
CA VAL A 29 37.86 -26.25 -2.95
C VAL A 29 38.04 -26.61 -4.42
N SER A 30 39.10 -27.38 -4.72
CA SER A 30 39.39 -27.88 -6.07
C SER A 30 39.52 -29.40 -6.07
N LYS A 31 39.42 -30.03 -7.25
CA LYS A 31 39.61 -31.49 -7.41
C LYS A 31 40.96 -31.97 -6.86
N SER A 32 42.02 -31.20 -7.11
CA SER A 32 43.37 -31.53 -6.61
C SER A 32 43.49 -31.36 -5.10
N LYS A 33 42.80 -30.35 -4.52
CA LYS A 33 42.77 -30.13 -3.07
C LYS A 33 42.03 -31.25 -2.35
N ILE A 34 40.81 -31.59 -2.77
CA ILE A 34 40.03 -32.65 -2.10
C ILE A 34 40.71 -34.02 -2.20
N SER A 35 41.39 -34.31 -3.32
CA SER A 35 42.13 -35.57 -3.48
C SER A 35 43.34 -35.64 -2.56
N ARG A 36 44.05 -34.52 -2.37
CA ARG A 36 45.16 -34.42 -1.43
C ARG A 36 44.67 -34.54 0.02
N ASP A 37 43.55 -33.90 0.33
CA ASP A 37 42.96 -33.89 1.66
C ASP A 37 42.37 -35.28 2.02
N LYS A 38 41.86 -36.03 1.02
CA LYS A 38 41.54 -37.46 1.16
C LYS A 38 42.77 -38.27 1.56
N GLY A 39 43.90 -38.06 0.87
CA GLY A 39 45.17 -38.73 1.20
C GLY A 39 45.72 -38.38 2.60
N LYS A 40 45.25 -37.28 3.19
CA LYS A 40 45.54 -36.85 4.56
C LYS A 40 44.47 -37.27 5.58
N ASN A 41 43.49 -38.09 5.18
CA ASN A 41 42.35 -38.50 6.01
C ASN A 41 41.49 -37.35 6.56
N LEU A 42 41.45 -36.19 5.89
CA LEU A 42 40.61 -35.05 6.27
C LEU A 42 39.14 -35.20 5.83
N ILE A 43 38.86 -36.18 4.97
CA ILE A 43 37.51 -36.55 4.54
C ILE A 43 37.46 -38.05 4.31
N ARG A 44 36.52 -38.74 4.94
CA ARG A 44 36.35 -40.19 4.77
C ARG A 44 35.43 -40.51 3.60
N VAL A 45 35.76 -41.56 2.87
CA VAL A 45 35.00 -42.06 1.73
C VAL A 45 34.70 -43.53 2.01
N ASN A 46 33.46 -43.95 1.80
CA ASN A 46 33.05 -45.34 1.94
C ASN A 46 33.72 -46.21 0.87
N ASP A 47 33.72 -47.53 1.08
CA ASP A 47 34.32 -48.49 0.14
C ASP A 47 33.71 -48.42 -1.26
N ASP A 48 32.42 -48.07 -1.34
CA ASP A 48 31.68 -47.86 -2.60
C ASP A 48 31.97 -46.51 -3.29
N GLY A 49 32.90 -45.71 -2.76
CA GLY A 49 33.28 -44.40 -3.30
C GLY A 49 32.32 -43.26 -2.95
N THR A 50 31.26 -43.54 -2.17
CA THR A 50 30.31 -42.53 -1.67
C THR A 50 30.86 -41.79 -0.45
N VAL A 51 30.41 -40.55 -0.26
CA VAL A 51 30.88 -39.67 0.83
C VAL A 51 29.68 -39.25 1.69
N PRO A 52 29.61 -39.64 2.98
CA PRO A 52 28.52 -39.23 3.87
C PRO A 52 28.39 -37.70 3.99
N GLU A 53 27.17 -37.18 4.11
CA GLU A 53 26.96 -35.73 4.30
C GLU A 53 27.64 -35.20 5.58
N THR A 54 27.65 -36.01 6.63
CA THR A 54 28.32 -35.70 7.90
C THR A 54 29.82 -35.44 7.71
N GLU A 55 30.49 -36.25 6.90
CA GLU A 55 31.90 -36.10 6.53
C GLU A 55 32.12 -34.84 5.67
N VAL A 56 31.22 -34.57 4.72
CA VAL A 56 31.29 -33.35 3.90
C VAL A 56 31.12 -32.10 4.75
N ARG A 57 30.21 -32.11 5.73
CA ARG A 57 29.97 -30.99 6.65
C ARG A 57 31.16 -30.76 7.57
N ALA A 58 31.73 -31.83 8.14
CA ALA A 58 32.94 -31.76 8.96
C ALA A 58 34.13 -31.23 8.16
N TYR A 59 34.27 -31.65 6.90
CA TYR A 59 35.30 -31.14 6.00
C TYR A 59 35.08 -29.65 5.67
N ALA A 60 33.84 -29.24 5.36
CA ALA A 60 33.49 -27.87 5.02
C ALA A 60 33.76 -26.86 6.15
N ALA A 61 33.63 -27.28 7.41
CA ALA A 61 33.95 -26.44 8.57
C ALA A 61 35.42 -25.97 8.60
N ASN A 62 36.31 -26.69 7.92
CA ASN A 62 37.74 -26.40 7.85
C ASN A 62 38.17 -25.74 6.53
N LEU A 63 37.23 -25.36 5.67
CA LEU A 63 37.51 -24.73 4.38
C LEU A 63 37.36 -23.21 4.45
N GLU A 64 38.32 -22.51 3.84
CA GLU A 64 38.18 -21.09 3.51
C GLU A 64 36.98 -20.89 2.56
N ARG A 65 36.24 -19.79 2.76
CA ARG A 65 35.25 -19.34 1.78
C ARG A 65 35.93 -18.53 0.69
N LYS A 66 35.33 -18.52 -0.50
CA LYS A 66 35.71 -17.59 -1.57
C LYS A 66 35.43 -16.16 -1.11
N GLU A 67 36.39 -15.26 -1.33
CA GLU A 67 36.22 -13.82 -1.10
C GLU A 67 34.95 -13.34 -1.84
N GLY A 68 34.08 -12.57 -1.15
CA GLY A 68 32.80 -12.06 -1.67
C GLY A 68 31.53 -12.88 -1.34
N SER A 69 31.65 -14.14 -0.88
CA SER A 69 30.45 -15.03 -0.80
C SER A 69 29.51 -14.84 0.40
N ILE A 70 29.94 -14.19 1.49
CA ILE A 70 29.08 -13.94 2.66
C ILE A 70 28.36 -12.60 2.57
N GLU A 71 29.08 -11.55 2.15
CA GLU A 71 28.55 -10.19 1.99
C GLU A 71 27.42 -10.14 0.95
N ASP A 72 27.60 -10.81 -0.19
CA ASP A 72 26.57 -10.86 -1.24
C ASP A 72 25.28 -11.56 -0.79
N LEU A 73 25.39 -12.61 0.03
CA LEU A 73 24.21 -13.32 0.56
C LEU A 73 23.51 -12.52 1.65
N SER A 74 24.26 -11.89 2.57
CA SER A 74 23.67 -11.01 3.59
C SER A 74 22.98 -9.82 2.95
N ASP A 75 23.55 -9.25 1.88
CA ASP A 75 22.98 -8.12 1.16
C ASP A 75 21.71 -8.52 0.39
N ILE A 76 21.70 -9.68 -0.25
CA ILE A 76 20.50 -10.20 -0.93
C ILE A 76 19.39 -10.47 0.10
N HIS A 77 19.71 -11.07 1.25
CA HIS A 77 18.75 -11.32 2.32
C HIS A 77 18.23 -10.01 2.93
N ALA A 78 19.11 -9.04 3.20
CA ALA A 78 18.72 -7.73 3.70
C ALA A 78 17.77 -7.02 2.73
N ARG A 79 18.11 -6.96 1.43
CA ARG A 79 17.25 -6.37 0.40
C ARG A 79 15.91 -7.07 0.29
N LYS A 80 15.88 -8.41 0.38
CA LYS A 80 14.64 -9.19 0.35
C LYS A 80 13.77 -8.89 1.56
N THR A 81 14.34 -8.89 2.76
CA THR A 81 13.62 -8.54 4.00
C THR A 81 13.07 -7.12 3.93
N SER A 82 13.84 -6.15 3.45
CA SER A 82 13.37 -4.76 3.27
C SER A 82 12.16 -4.67 2.35
N ARG A 83 12.19 -5.37 1.20
CA ARG A 83 11.05 -5.42 0.26
C ARG A 83 9.83 -6.11 0.85
N GLU A 84 10.03 -7.17 1.65
CA GLU A 84 8.94 -7.86 2.34
C GLU A 84 8.28 -6.94 3.38
N VAL A 85 9.09 -6.19 4.15
CA VAL A 85 8.59 -5.17 5.10
C VAL A 85 7.83 -4.06 4.37
N GLU A 86 8.36 -3.54 3.27
CA GLU A 86 7.69 -2.52 2.46
C GLU A 86 6.35 -3.02 1.91
N SER A 87 6.31 -4.25 1.38
CA SER A 87 5.08 -4.86 0.89
C SER A 87 4.04 -5.05 2.00
N LEU A 88 4.47 -5.45 3.20
CA LEU A 88 3.59 -5.56 4.37
C LEU A 88 3.05 -4.20 4.79
N ASN A 89 3.88 -3.14 4.79
CA ASN A 89 3.44 -1.79 5.12
C ASN A 89 2.38 -1.28 4.14
N LEU A 90 2.60 -1.43 2.82
CA LEU A 90 1.61 -1.07 1.80
C LEU A 90 0.29 -1.85 1.97
N LYS A 91 0.37 -3.12 2.35
CA LYS A 91 -0.82 -3.93 2.63
C LYS A 91 -1.58 -3.41 3.86
N ILE A 92 -0.87 -3.05 4.92
CA ILE A 92 -1.46 -2.46 6.13
C ILE A 92 -2.14 -1.13 5.80
N GLU A 93 -1.50 -0.27 5.02
CA GLU A 93 -2.08 1.02 4.60
C GLU A 93 -3.34 0.83 3.77
N LYS A 94 -3.32 -0.10 2.80
CA LYS A 94 -4.51 -0.43 2.02
C LYS A 94 -5.65 -0.94 2.90
N GLN A 95 -5.37 -1.85 3.84
CA GLN A 95 -6.37 -2.38 4.77
C GLN A 95 -6.94 -1.29 5.69
N ARG A 96 -6.10 -0.34 6.12
CA ARG A 96 -6.55 0.83 6.89
C ARG A 96 -7.49 1.69 6.06
N PHE A 97 -7.11 2.02 4.83
CA PHE A 97 -7.95 2.81 3.93
C PHE A 97 -9.29 2.12 3.65
N GLU A 98 -9.28 0.80 3.39
CA GLU A 98 -10.51 0.01 3.20
C GLU A 98 -11.40 0.05 4.45
N LEU A 99 -10.83 -0.13 5.64
CA LEU A 99 -11.57 -0.03 6.90
C LEU A 99 -12.18 1.35 7.09
N GLU A 100 -11.43 2.41 6.81
CA GLU A 100 -11.91 3.79 6.97
C GLU A 100 -12.98 4.15 5.94
N ARG A 101 -12.86 3.65 4.71
CA ARG A 101 -13.91 3.74 3.69
C ARG A 101 -15.17 3.03 4.16
N ASP A 102 -15.06 1.80 4.67
CA ASP A 102 -16.19 1.00 5.13
C ASP A 102 -16.83 1.60 6.40
N GLN A 103 -16.06 2.35 7.21
CA GLN A 103 -16.55 3.18 8.32
C GLN A 103 -17.23 4.48 7.86
N GLY A 104 -17.31 4.76 6.55
CA GLY A 104 -17.96 5.94 6.01
C GLY A 104 -17.15 7.23 6.15
N LYS A 105 -15.84 7.16 6.38
CA LYS A 105 -14.97 8.35 6.46
C LYS A 105 -14.67 8.99 5.10
N TYR A 106 -14.98 8.30 4.01
CA TYR A 106 -14.70 8.74 2.64
C TYR A 106 -15.96 8.67 1.78
N LEU A 107 -16.14 9.66 0.91
CA LEU A 107 -17.18 9.70 -0.11
C LEU A 107 -16.52 9.61 -1.49
N PRO A 108 -17.08 8.85 -2.46
CA PRO A 108 -16.61 8.88 -3.84
C PRO A 108 -16.68 10.30 -4.39
N ARG A 109 -15.65 10.70 -5.13
CA ARG A 109 -15.53 12.06 -5.66
C ARG A 109 -16.74 12.47 -6.51
N LYS A 110 -17.26 11.56 -7.34
CA LYS A 110 -18.45 11.80 -8.16
C LYS A 110 -19.67 12.13 -7.29
N ASP A 111 -19.85 11.39 -6.19
CA ASP A 111 -20.99 11.57 -5.30
C ASP A 111 -20.87 12.90 -4.54
N PHE A 112 -19.66 13.26 -4.10
CA PHE A 112 -19.37 14.57 -3.50
C PHE A 112 -19.68 15.73 -4.46
N GLU A 113 -19.22 15.64 -5.72
CA GLU A 113 -19.46 16.66 -6.75
C GLU A 113 -20.96 16.77 -7.07
N ALA A 114 -21.67 15.63 -7.15
CA ALA A 114 -23.11 15.60 -7.35
C ALA A 114 -23.88 16.24 -6.18
N GLU A 115 -23.49 15.97 -4.93
CA GLU A 115 -24.08 16.58 -3.74
C GLU A 115 -23.83 18.10 -3.72
N LEU A 116 -22.64 18.56 -4.10
CA LEU A 116 -22.33 19.98 -4.20
C LEU A 116 -23.19 20.68 -5.27
N ALA A 117 -23.35 20.06 -6.43
CA ALA A 117 -24.21 20.58 -7.50
C ALA A 117 -25.68 20.66 -7.06
N ALA A 118 -26.18 19.60 -6.42
CA ALA A 118 -27.51 19.55 -5.84
C ALA A 118 -27.76 20.69 -4.85
N ARG A 119 -26.82 20.91 -3.93
CA ARG A 119 -26.90 22.00 -2.94
C ARG A 119 -26.92 23.38 -3.60
N ALA A 120 -26.16 23.58 -4.68
CA ALA A 120 -26.19 24.82 -5.44
C ALA A 120 -27.56 25.07 -6.10
N VAL A 121 -28.18 24.05 -6.68
CA VAL A 121 -29.52 24.13 -7.28
C VAL A 121 -30.58 24.49 -6.24
N ILE A 122 -30.50 23.90 -5.04
CA ILE A 122 -31.41 24.19 -3.94
C ILE A 122 -31.26 25.65 -3.51
N LEU A 123 -30.03 26.15 -3.34
CA LEU A 123 -29.77 27.54 -2.98
C LEU A 123 -30.33 28.51 -4.04
N GLU A 124 -30.07 28.24 -5.32
CA GLU A 124 -30.58 29.05 -6.43
C GLU A 124 -32.12 29.09 -6.43
N THR A 125 -32.75 27.92 -6.24
CA THR A 125 -34.20 27.79 -6.19
C THR A 125 -34.79 28.53 -4.99
N GLY A 126 -34.16 28.40 -3.81
CA GLY A 126 -34.55 29.12 -2.60
C GLY A 126 -34.49 30.64 -2.78
N LEU A 127 -33.39 31.16 -3.32
CA LEU A 127 -33.25 32.59 -3.62
C LEU A 127 -34.31 33.08 -4.61
N LYS A 128 -34.52 32.35 -5.72
CA LYS A 128 -35.58 32.69 -6.70
C LYS A 128 -36.97 32.70 -6.07
N HIS A 129 -37.24 31.76 -5.18
CA HIS A 129 -38.51 31.70 -4.46
C HIS A 129 -38.66 32.88 -3.50
N SER A 130 -37.64 33.16 -2.67
CA SER A 130 -37.65 34.31 -1.76
C SER A 130 -37.89 35.62 -2.49
N PHE A 131 -37.26 35.82 -3.65
CA PHE A 131 -37.49 37.02 -4.46
C PHE A 131 -38.95 37.13 -4.89
N LYS A 132 -39.54 36.05 -5.40
CA LYS A 132 -40.95 36.04 -5.82
C LYS A 132 -41.90 36.32 -4.66
N THR A 133 -41.59 35.82 -3.46
CA THR A 133 -42.41 36.01 -2.27
C THR A 133 -42.31 37.43 -1.73
N ASN A 134 -41.11 37.99 -1.70
CA ASN A 134 -40.83 39.26 -1.01
C ASN A 134 -40.83 40.50 -1.93
N VAL A 135 -40.82 40.34 -3.25
CA VAL A 135 -40.70 41.47 -4.20
C VAL A 135 -41.79 42.53 -4.00
N GLY A 136 -43.02 42.13 -3.68
CA GLY A 136 -44.12 43.07 -3.42
C GLY A 136 -43.86 43.94 -2.19
N GLU A 137 -43.41 43.32 -1.10
CA GLU A 137 -43.06 44.02 0.15
C GLU A 137 -41.85 44.94 -0.06
N TRP A 138 -40.86 44.52 -0.84
CA TRP A 138 -39.70 45.34 -1.17
C TRP A 138 -40.06 46.57 -2.01
N ILE A 139 -40.95 46.40 -3.00
CA ILE A 139 -41.48 47.52 -3.79
C ILE A 139 -42.24 48.49 -2.88
N ALA A 140 -43.09 47.98 -1.97
CA ALA A 140 -43.83 48.80 -1.02
C ALA A 140 -42.91 49.53 -0.03
N LEU A 141 -41.85 48.86 0.43
CA LEU A 141 -40.83 49.41 1.34
C LEU A 141 -40.18 50.63 0.70
N VAL A 142 -39.65 50.50 -0.52
CA VAL A 142 -38.93 51.58 -1.20
C VAL A 142 -39.87 52.66 -1.73
N GLY A 143 -40.99 52.27 -2.34
CA GLY A 143 -41.95 53.20 -2.94
C GLY A 143 -41.32 54.16 -3.97
N GLY A 144 -40.24 53.72 -4.65
CA GLY A 144 -39.45 54.52 -5.58
C GLY A 144 -38.55 55.60 -4.96
N LYS A 145 -38.39 55.61 -3.63
CA LYS A 145 -37.64 56.66 -2.90
C LYS A 145 -36.17 56.25 -2.69
N PRO A 146 -35.19 56.94 -3.28
CA PRO A 146 -33.77 56.61 -3.13
C PRO A 146 -33.28 56.66 -1.68
N GLU A 147 -33.88 57.50 -0.83
CA GLU A 147 -33.49 57.66 0.57
C GLU A 147 -33.70 56.37 1.39
N LYS A 148 -34.55 55.46 0.90
CA LYS A 148 -34.82 54.16 1.52
C LYS A 148 -33.91 53.03 1.04
N ALA A 149 -32.90 53.34 0.22
CA ALA A 149 -31.90 52.36 -0.21
C ALA A 149 -31.26 51.57 0.96
N PRO A 150 -30.94 52.19 2.13
CA PRO A 150 -30.41 51.43 3.27
C PRO A 150 -31.39 50.39 3.80
N ASP A 151 -32.66 50.75 3.97
CA ASP A 151 -33.72 49.85 4.46
C ASP A 151 -33.92 48.68 3.49
N PHE A 152 -33.91 48.95 2.18
CA PHE A 152 -34.01 47.93 1.15
C PHE A 152 -32.83 46.97 1.15
N LEU A 153 -31.61 47.50 1.27
CA LEU A 153 -30.41 46.67 1.34
C LEU A 153 -30.43 45.76 2.58
N GLN A 154 -30.91 46.28 3.72
CA GLN A 154 -31.09 45.49 4.92
C GLN A 154 -32.10 44.35 4.70
N ALA A 155 -33.25 44.62 4.07
CA ALA A 155 -34.25 43.61 3.76
C ALA A 155 -33.70 42.50 2.82
N LEU A 156 -32.91 42.89 1.82
CA LEU A 156 -32.22 41.94 0.93
C LEU A 156 -31.22 41.07 1.69
N HIS A 157 -30.38 41.67 2.54
CA HIS A 157 -29.42 40.92 3.35
C HIS A 157 -30.11 39.95 4.30
N SER A 158 -31.17 40.37 4.99
CA SER A 158 -31.93 39.47 5.87
C SER A 158 -32.53 38.30 5.11
N SER A 159 -33.04 38.52 3.90
CA SER A 159 -33.51 37.42 3.04
C SER A 159 -32.37 36.50 2.61
N LEU A 160 -31.20 37.04 2.24
CA LEU A 160 -30.06 36.24 1.85
C LEU A 160 -29.54 35.40 3.01
N GLU A 161 -29.43 35.98 4.20
CA GLU A 161 -29.02 35.27 5.42
C GLU A 161 -29.97 34.13 5.77
N ALA A 162 -31.29 34.32 5.61
CA ALA A 162 -32.26 33.25 5.83
C ALA A 162 -32.03 32.05 4.89
N GLU A 163 -31.79 32.32 3.59
CA GLU A 163 -31.50 31.26 2.61
C GLU A 163 -30.14 30.60 2.85
N LEU A 164 -29.10 31.38 3.18
CA LEU A 164 -27.77 30.84 3.53
C LEU A 164 -27.79 30.00 4.80
N ASN A 165 -28.60 30.37 5.80
CA ASN A 165 -28.80 29.57 7.00
C ASN A 165 -29.50 28.25 6.67
N SER A 166 -30.51 28.28 5.80
CA SER A 166 -31.17 27.06 5.31
C SER A 166 -30.17 26.15 4.59
N TYR A 167 -29.34 26.72 3.69
CA TYR A 167 -28.27 26.02 2.96
C TYR A 167 -27.21 25.40 3.90
N ALA A 168 -26.86 26.11 4.98
CA ALA A 168 -25.86 25.65 5.94
C ALA A 168 -26.33 24.49 6.82
N THR A 169 -27.65 24.23 6.89
CA THR A 169 -28.14 23.08 7.68
C THR A 169 -27.85 21.75 6.98
N THR A 170 -27.36 20.78 7.77
CA THR A 170 -27.02 19.41 7.33
C THR A 170 -28.26 18.55 7.07
N ARG A 171 -29.24 19.06 6.33
CA ARG A 171 -30.36 18.24 5.85
C ARG A 171 -29.85 17.39 4.69
N THR A 172 -30.07 16.08 4.75
CA THR A 172 -29.75 15.17 3.65
C THR A 172 -30.73 15.41 2.52
N PHE A 173 -30.25 16.01 1.43
CA PHE A 173 -31.03 16.17 0.20
C PHE A 173 -30.80 14.95 -0.69
N GLN A 174 -31.84 14.15 -0.94
CA GLN A 174 -31.81 13.13 -1.98
C GLN A 174 -32.13 13.82 -3.31
N VAL A 175 -31.10 14.00 -4.15
CA VAL A 175 -31.28 14.41 -5.54
C VAL A 175 -31.23 13.18 -6.42
N MET A 176 -32.37 12.84 -7.00
CA MET A 176 -32.50 11.81 -8.02
C MET A 176 -32.18 12.47 -9.37
N PHE A 177 -31.05 12.11 -9.97
CA PHE A 177 -30.79 12.46 -11.36
C PHE A 177 -31.44 11.39 -12.24
N GLU A 178 -32.44 11.78 -13.03
CA GLU A 178 -32.93 10.95 -14.13
C GLU A 178 -32.02 11.19 -15.34
N GLU A 179 -31.42 10.12 -15.87
CA GLU A 179 -30.71 10.17 -17.16
C GLU A 179 -31.77 10.21 -18.28
N GLU A 180 -31.81 11.29 -19.07
CA GLU A 180 -32.55 11.35 -20.34
C GLU A 180 -31.88 10.48 -21.43
#